data_AF-A0A7C1R2R5-F1
#
_entry.id   AF-A0A7C1R2R5-F1
#
_cell.length_a   1.000
_cell.length_b   1.000
_cell.length_c   1.000
_cell.angle_alpha   90.00
_cell.angle_beta   90.00
_cell.angle_gamma   90.00
#
_symmetry.space_group_name_H-M   'P 1'
#
loop_
_entity.id
_entity.type
_entity.pdbx_description
1 polymer ?
#
loop_
_entity_poly.entity_id
_entity_poly.type
_entity_poly.pdbx_seq_one_letter_code
_entity_poly.pdbx_strand_id
1 'polypeptide(L)'
;MHIKPTVKIDPDDMVRYLLYQQFYYGEDNIYGRTKDLYEHIEGAGNAIEDFYSLISKPIDLIDMEQADKYLEFFNEKIFQIPKKTILDKFKEYKDNLGTDMSRGIILTVIVGESLMEVHDKCFNATIIQLIEFIMKNRSLEADQKAEIERRIKVLYGKSNIFIGMIYSLSFMEFIGKKVQNQNIINNCRNLLEKYYGLILNLIVN
;
A
#
# COMPACT_ATOMS: atom_id res chain seq x y z
N MET A 1 16.09 -6.40 17.56
CA MET A 1 15.85 -7.87 17.69
C MET A 1 15.24 -8.33 16.38
N HIS A 2 15.99 -9.07 15.55
CA HIS A 2 15.52 -9.47 14.21
C HIS A 2 14.42 -10.52 14.30
N ILE A 3 13.18 -10.14 14.04
CA ILE A 3 12.06 -11.08 13.90
C ILE A 3 12.17 -11.70 12.50
N LYS A 4 12.65 -12.93 12.42
CA LYS A 4 12.52 -13.78 11.23
C LYS A 4 11.04 -14.20 11.09
N PRO A 5 10.45 -14.15 9.88
CA PRO A 5 9.08 -14.58 9.66
C PRO A 5 9.02 -16.10 9.54
N THR A 6 9.16 -16.80 10.67
CA THR A 6 8.83 -18.23 10.81
C THR A 6 7.92 -18.48 12.00
N VAL A 7 7.34 -17.42 12.58
CA VAL A 7 6.40 -17.53 13.69
C VAL A 7 5.04 -17.91 13.10
N LYS A 8 4.38 -18.95 13.63
CA LYS A 8 2.96 -19.20 13.38
C LYS A 8 2.21 -17.91 13.70
N ILE A 9 1.68 -17.25 12.68
CA ILE A 9 0.87 -16.04 12.83
C ILE A 9 -0.45 -16.49 13.43
N ASP A 10 -0.80 -15.95 14.59
CA ASP A 10 -2.15 -16.13 15.13
C ASP A 10 -3.14 -15.57 14.11
N PRO A 11 -4.22 -16.30 13.74
CA PRO A 11 -5.26 -15.77 12.87
C PRO A 11 -5.77 -14.38 13.27
N ASP A 12 -5.76 -14.02 14.55
CA ASP A 12 -6.16 -12.69 15.05
C ASP A 12 -5.17 -11.57 14.67
N ASP A 13 -3.89 -11.92 14.45
CA ASP A 13 -2.85 -10.98 14.00
C ASP A 13 -2.69 -10.95 12.48
N MET A 14 -3.47 -11.73 11.74
CA MET A 14 -3.35 -11.82 10.28
C MET A 14 -3.58 -10.48 9.60
N VAL A 15 -4.54 -9.68 10.04
CA VAL A 15 -4.78 -8.34 9.45
C VAL A 15 -3.59 -7.40 9.68
N ARG A 16 -3.00 -7.43 10.89
CA ARG A 16 -1.80 -6.63 11.19
C ARG A 16 -0.64 -7.08 10.31
N TYR A 17 -0.43 -8.39 10.19
CA TYR A 17 0.58 -8.96 9.32
C TYR A 17 0.39 -8.55 7.85
N LEU A 18 -0.85 -8.64 7.32
CA LEU A 18 -1.19 -8.27 5.95
C LEU A 18 -0.94 -6.79 5.66
N LEU A 19 -1.12 -5.92 6.65
CA LEU A 19 -0.79 -4.50 6.57
C LEU A 19 0.73 -4.28 6.63
N TYR A 20 1.41 -4.90 7.59
CA TYR A 20 2.84 -4.72 7.82
C TYR A 20 3.67 -5.21 6.64
N GLN A 21 3.37 -6.40 6.10
CA GLN A 21 4.14 -6.98 4.99
C GLN A 21 4.25 -6.06 3.77
N GLN A 22 3.28 -5.14 3.58
CA GLN A 22 3.31 -4.16 2.49
C GLN A 22 4.59 -3.32 2.55
N PHE A 23 4.97 -2.80 3.72
CA PHE A 23 6.09 -1.84 3.82
C PHE A 23 6.68 -1.61 5.23
N TYR A 24 6.26 -2.32 6.29
CA TYR A 24 6.64 -2.02 7.68
C TYR A 24 7.20 -3.25 8.42
N TYR A 25 8.33 -3.08 9.11
CA TYR A 25 8.99 -4.12 9.91
C TYR A 25 9.33 -3.66 11.34
N GLY A 26 8.66 -2.61 11.84
CA GLY A 26 8.89 -2.06 13.17
C GLY A 26 9.83 -0.84 13.18
N GLU A 27 10.02 -0.30 14.38
CA GLU A 27 10.96 0.81 14.66
C GLU A 27 10.74 2.04 13.76
N ASP A 28 9.48 2.31 13.41
CA ASP A 28 9.07 3.45 12.58
C ASP A 28 9.74 3.48 11.18
N ASN A 29 10.22 2.32 10.71
CA ASN A 29 10.92 2.19 9.44
C ASN A 29 9.97 1.76 8.31
N ILE A 30 9.88 2.58 7.28
CA ILE A 30 9.11 2.33 6.06
C ILE A 30 10.06 1.81 4.98
N TYR A 31 9.86 0.58 4.55
CA TYR A 31 10.69 -0.10 3.57
C TYR A 31 10.08 0.00 2.19
N GLY A 32 10.91 0.29 1.19
CA GLY A 32 10.52 0.22 -0.22
C GLY A 32 10.14 -1.21 -0.62
N ARG A 33 9.42 -1.39 -1.72
CA ARG A 33 8.92 -2.72 -2.15
C ARG A 33 9.97 -3.85 -2.18
N THR A 34 11.21 -3.56 -2.57
CA THR A 34 12.31 -4.55 -2.62
C THR A 34 12.97 -4.80 -1.26
N LYS A 35 12.65 -3.99 -0.25
CA LYS A 35 13.22 -4.01 1.11
C LYS A 35 14.72 -3.68 1.19
N ASP A 36 15.34 -3.24 0.09
CA ASP A 36 16.75 -2.81 0.06
C ASP A 36 16.99 -1.41 0.65
N LEU A 37 15.92 -0.61 0.73
CA LEU A 37 15.95 0.77 1.20
C LEU A 37 14.82 0.99 2.20
N TYR A 38 15.09 1.77 3.24
CA TYR A 38 14.10 2.22 4.20
C TYR A 38 14.27 3.70 4.53
N GLU A 39 13.17 4.32 4.98
CA GLU A 39 13.14 5.64 5.58
C GLU A 39 12.54 5.53 6.97
N HIS A 40 13.18 6.18 7.94
CA HIS A 40 12.63 6.29 9.28
C HIS A 40 11.66 7.47 9.33
N ILE A 41 10.42 7.23 9.76
CA ILE A 41 9.39 8.26 9.92
C ILE A 41 8.84 8.17 11.34
N GLU A 42 9.32 9.04 12.23
CA GLU A 42 8.93 9.07 13.63
C GLU A 42 7.39 9.07 13.81
N GLY A 43 6.90 8.14 14.62
CA GLY A 43 5.48 7.93 14.89
C GLY A 43 4.74 7.09 13.84
N ALA A 44 5.43 6.55 12.83
CA ALA A 44 4.80 5.74 11.79
C ALA A 44 4.13 4.48 12.35
N GLY A 45 4.74 3.80 13.32
CA GLY A 45 4.18 2.63 13.96
C GLY A 45 2.83 2.92 14.62
N ASN A 46 2.72 4.05 15.34
CA ASN A 46 1.46 4.47 15.95
C ASN A 46 0.39 4.75 14.89
N ALA A 47 0.73 5.46 13.82
CA ALA A 47 -0.22 5.74 12.74
C ALA A 47 -0.67 4.47 12.01
N ILE A 48 0.22 3.49 11.84
CA ILE A 48 -0.10 2.18 11.28
C ILE A 48 -1.00 1.39 12.23
N GLU A 49 -0.77 1.41 13.54
CA GLU A 49 -1.63 0.74 14.53
C GLU A 49 -3.02 1.38 14.64
N ASP A 50 -3.11 2.71 14.55
CA ASP A 50 -4.39 3.42 14.50
C ASP A 50 -5.18 3.02 13.24
N PHE A 51 -4.50 2.90 12.11
CA PHE A 51 -5.11 2.44 10.87
C PHE A 51 -5.51 0.96 10.91
N TYR A 52 -4.66 0.10 11.47
CA TYR A 52 -4.98 -1.31 11.74
C TYR A 52 -6.24 -1.42 12.60
N SER A 53 -6.33 -0.65 13.68
CA SER A 53 -7.50 -0.64 14.57
C SER A 53 -8.77 -0.23 13.84
N LEU A 54 -8.66 0.71 12.89
CA LEU A 54 -9.77 1.15 12.06
C LEU A 54 -10.27 0.06 11.10
N ILE A 55 -9.37 -0.64 10.41
CA ILE A 55 -9.74 -1.69 9.43
C ILE A 55 -10.15 -3.01 10.09
N SER A 56 -9.62 -3.32 11.28
CA SER A 56 -9.97 -4.52 12.05
C SER A 56 -11.28 -4.39 12.83
N LYS A 57 -11.80 -3.17 13.01
CA LYS A 57 -13.00 -2.94 13.84
C LYS A 57 -14.22 -3.80 13.47
N PRO A 58 -14.55 -4.03 12.18
CA PRO A 58 -15.67 -4.88 11.79
C PRO A 58 -15.20 -6.25 11.28
N ILE A 59 -14.06 -6.76 11.74
CA ILE A 59 -13.49 -8.01 11.22
C ILE A 59 -14.41 -9.21 11.49
N ASP A 60 -15.18 -9.17 12.58
CA ASP A 60 -16.19 -10.17 12.91
C ASP A 60 -17.24 -10.37 11.80
N LEU A 61 -17.47 -9.36 10.94
CA LEU A 61 -18.36 -9.52 9.78
C LEU A 61 -17.83 -10.60 8.83
N ILE A 62 -16.51 -10.72 8.68
CA ILE A 62 -15.89 -11.77 7.86
C ILE A 62 -16.12 -13.13 8.52
N ASP A 63 -15.94 -13.21 9.84
CA ASP A 63 -16.12 -14.44 10.62
C ASP A 63 -17.58 -14.92 10.63
N MET A 64 -18.54 -14.00 10.47
CA MET A 64 -19.97 -14.29 10.31
C MET A 64 -20.39 -14.59 8.85
N GLU A 65 -19.42 -14.82 7.94
CA GLU A 65 -19.62 -14.99 6.49
C GLU A 65 -20.28 -13.79 5.79
N GLN A 66 -20.20 -12.59 6.37
CA GLN A 66 -20.74 -11.34 5.84
C GLN A 66 -19.65 -10.48 5.18
N ALA A 67 -18.79 -11.09 4.36
CA ALA A 67 -17.68 -10.43 3.67
C ALA A 67 -18.13 -9.22 2.82
N ASP A 68 -19.32 -9.30 2.22
CA ASP A 68 -19.91 -8.17 1.48
C ASP A 68 -20.10 -6.92 2.35
N LYS A 69 -20.61 -7.09 3.58
CA LYS A 69 -20.79 -5.98 4.53
C LYS A 69 -19.47 -5.43 5.06
N TYR A 70 -18.47 -6.29 5.23
CA TYR A 70 -17.10 -5.83 5.54
C TYR A 70 -16.57 -4.91 4.43
N LEU A 71 -16.73 -5.32 3.16
CA LEU A 71 -16.28 -4.52 2.02
C LEU A 71 -17.12 -3.24 1.83
N GLU A 72 -18.39 -3.25 2.19
CA GLU A 72 -19.21 -2.02 2.26
C GLU A 72 -18.67 -1.05 3.30
N PHE A 73 -18.42 -1.51 4.53
CA PHE A 73 -17.77 -0.71 5.55
C PHE A 73 -16.42 -0.16 5.04
N PHE A 74 -15.61 -1.01 4.40
CA PHE A 74 -14.30 -0.62 3.90
C PHE A 74 -14.42 0.52 2.86
N ASN A 75 -15.36 0.41 1.93
CA ASN A 75 -15.63 1.45 0.94
C ASN A 75 -16.10 2.76 1.57
N GLU A 76 -16.96 2.69 2.57
CA GLU A 76 -17.54 3.88 3.21
C GLU A 76 -16.56 4.59 4.14
N LYS A 77 -15.75 3.84 4.90
CA LYS A 77 -14.91 4.38 5.97
C LYS A 77 -13.45 4.49 5.60
N ILE A 78 -12.95 3.61 4.74
CA ILE A 78 -11.53 3.50 4.42
C ILE A 78 -11.27 4.08 3.04
N PHE A 79 -11.66 3.38 1.99
CA PHE A 79 -11.37 3.77 0.62
C PHE A 79 -12.20 2.96 -0.38
N GLN A 80 -12.64 3.61 -1.46
CA GLN A 80 -13.43 2.95 -2.49
C GLN A 80 -12.59 1.98 -3.33
N ILE A 81 -12.90 0.70 -3.24
CA ILE A 81 -12.29 -0.44 -3.91
C ILE A 81 -13.34 -1.22 -4.73
N PRO A 82 -12.92 -2.02 -5.74
CA PRO A 82 -13.86 -2.78 -6.57
C PRO A 82 -14.47 -3.97 -5.81
N LYS A 83 -15.46 -3.69 -4.94
CA LYS A 83 -16.15 -4.69 -4.07
C LYS A 83 -16.51 -5.97 -4.81
N LYS A 84 -17.17 -5.85 -5.97
CA LYS A 84 -17.60 -7.00 -6.77
C LYS A 84 -16.44 -7.90 -7.19
N THR A 85 -15.35 -7.32 -7.69
CA THR A 85 -14.17 -8.08 -8.13
C THR A 85 -13.55 -8.87 -6.98
N ILE A 86 -13.49 -8.29 -5.79
CA ILE A 86 -12.95 -8.96 -4.60
C ILE A 86 -13.89 -10.09 -4.14
N LEU A 87 -15.21 -9.87 -4.17
CA LEU A 87 -16.19 -10.91 -3.85
C LEU A 87 -16.18 -12.06 -4.85
N ASP A 88 -16.05 -11.76 -6.15
CA ASP A 88 -15.96 -12.78 -7.20
C ASP A 88 -14.71 -13.64 -7.00
N LYS A 89 -13.54 -13.03 -6.71
CA LYS A 89 -12.32 -13.74 -6.31
C LYS A 89 -12.54 -14.59 -5.06
N PHE A 90 -13.14 -14.02 -4.01
CA PHE A 90 -13.41 -14.74 -2.77
C PHE A 90 -14.29 -15.97 -3.00
N LYS A 91 -15.32 -15.83 -3.83
CA LYS A 91 -16.18 -16.94 -4.22
C LYS A 91 -15.41 -18.01 -4.99
N GLU A 92 -14.58 -17.63 -5.96
CA GLU A 92 -13.72 -18.57 -6.69
C GLU A 92 -12.82 -19.37 -5.74
N TYR A 93 -12.18 -18.72 -4.78
CA TYR A 93 -11.37 -19.40 -3.76
C TYR A 93 -12.23 -20.32 -2.87
N LYS A 94 -13.42 -19.88 -2.45
CA LYS A 94 -14.35 -20.68 -1.64
C LYS A 94 -14.81 -21.93 -2.39
N ASP A 95 -15.14 -21.79 -3.67
CA ASP A 95 -15.58 -22.88 -4.54
C ASP A 95 -14.44 -23.89 -4.81
N ASN A 96 -13.21 -23.41 -4.97
CA ASN A 96 -12.04 -24.26 -5.23
C ASN A 96 -11.50 -24.99 -3.99
N LEU A 97 -11.47 -24.32 -2.83
CA LEU A 97 -10.87 -24.85 -1.60
C LEU A 97 -11.89 -25.55 -0.69
N GLY A 98 -13.18 -25.20 -0.77
CA GLY A 98 -14.22 -25.78 0.06
C GLY A 98 -13.86 -25.76 1.55
N THR A 99 -13.74 -26.93 2.16
CA THR A 99 -13.40 -27.11 3.58
C THR A 99 -11.96 -26.73 3.95
N ASP A 100 -11.06 -26.64 2.98
CA ASP A 100 -9.65 -26.26 3.21
C ASP A 100 -9.47 -24.74 3.30
N MET A 101 -10.55 -23.97 3.14
CA MET A 101 -10.52 -22.52 3.24
C MET A 101 -10.35 -22.06 4.69
N SER A 102 -9.09 -21.88 5.11
CA SER A 102 -8.78 -21.34 6.44
C SER A 102 -9.13 -19.86 6.56
N ARG A 103 -9.40 -19.40 7.80
CA ARG A 103 -9.61 -17.96 8.11
C ARG A 103 -8.48 -17.07 7.58
N GLY A 104 -7.22 -17.53 7.65
CA GLY A 104 -6.08 -16.80 7.11
C GLY A 104 -6.19 -16.56 5.59
N ILE A 105 -6.68 -17.55 4.83
CA ILE A 105 -6.93 -17.42 3.39
C ILE A 105 -8.08 -16.42 3.15
N ILE A 106 -9.17 -16.53 3.92
CA ILE A 106 -10.30 -15.60 3.83
C ILE A 106 -9.82 -14.16 4.03
N LEU A 107 -9.06 -13.90 5.11
CA LEU A 107 -8.52 -12.58 5.41
C LEU A 107 -7.54 -12.10 4.35
N THR A 108 -6.72 -12.99 3.78
CA THR A 108 -5.80 -12.64 2.69
C THR A 108 -6.55 -12.18 1.46
N VAL A 109 -7.63 -12.87 1.07
CA VAL A 109 -8.42 -12.50 -0.11
C VAL A 109 -9.26 -11.24 0.16
N ILE A 110 -9.92 -11.13 1.31
CA ILE A 110 -10.79 -9.99 1.58
C ILE A 110 -9.98 -8.75 1.96
N VAL A 111 -9.16 -8.85 3.01
CA VAL A 111 -8.42 -7.71 3.56
C VAL A 111 -7.15 -7.43 2.75
N GLY A 112 -6.41 -8.48 2.39
CA GLY A 112 -5.17 -8.33 1.62
C GLY A 112 -5.40 -7.70 0.25
N GLU A 113 -6.38 -8.18 -0.52
CA GLU A 113 -6.73 -7.56 -1.81
C GLU A 113 -7.26 -6.13 -1.63
N SER A 114 -8.04 -5.86 -0.58
CA SER A 114 -8.51 -4.51 -0.28
C SER A 114 -7.34 -3.54 -0.03
N LEU A 115 -6.36 -3.94 0.78
CA LEU A 115 -5.17 -3.15 1.05
C LEU A 115 -4.32 -2.93 -0.20
N MET A 116 -4.14 -3.97 -1.02
CA MET A 116 -3.41 -3.89 -2.29
C MET A 116 -4.08 -2.91 -3.26
N GLU A 117 -5.41 -2.96 -3.41
CA GLU A 117 -6.17 -2.02 -4.25
C GLU A 117 -6.00 -0.57 -3.79
N VAL A 118 -5.97 -0.33 -2.49
CA VAL A 118 -5.68 1.01 -1.95
C VAL A 118 -4.26 1.44 -2.28
N HIS A 119 -3.28 0.58 -2.00
CA HIS A 119 -1.86 0.86 -2.22
C HIS A 119 -1.60 1.20 -3.70
N ASP A 120 -2.12 0.39 -4.62
CA ASP A 120 -1.94 0.60 -6.06
C ASP A 120 -2.59 1.90 -6.54
N LYS A 121 -3.78 2.24 -6.04
CA LYS A 121 -4.43 3.51 -6.38
C LYS A 121 -3.68 4.71 -5.83
N CYS A 122 -3.18 4.64 -4.59
CA CYS A 122 -2.32 5.66 -4.01
C CYS A 122 -1.04 5.84 -4.84
N PHE A 123 -0.38 4.74 -5.18
CA PHE A 123 0.82 4.77 -5.98
C PHE A 123 0.59 5.36 -7.37
N ASN A 124 -0.48 4.95 -8.07
CA ASN A 124 -0.80 5.48 -9.39
C ASN A 124 -1.08 6.99 -9.36
N ALA A 125 -1.75 7.50 -8.33
CA ALA A 125 -1.94 8.93 -8.13
C ALA A 125 -0.61 9.66 -7.88
N THR A 126 0.28 9.06 -7.09
CA THR A 126 1.64 9.57 -6.83
C THR A 126 2.51 9.55 -8.08
N ILE A 127 2.37 8.55 -8.97
CA ILE A 127 3.07 8.51 -10.27
C ILE A 127 2.63 9.67 -11.17
N ILE A 128 1.35 10.04 -11.18
CA ILE A 128 0.88 11.23 -11.91
C ILE A 128 1.60 12.49 -11.41
N GLN A 129 1.69 12.67 -10.10
CA GLN A 129 2.40 13.80 -9.49
C GLN A 129 3.90 13.81 -9.81
N LEU A 130 4.55 12.64 -9.80
CA LEU A 130 5.94 12.49 -10.22
C LEU A 130 6.14 12.93 -11.68
N ILE A 131 5.25 12.51 -12.58
CA ILE A 131 5.31 12.91 -13.99
C ILE A 131 5.17 14.41 -14.12
N GLU A 132 4.18 15.01 -13.46
CA GLU A 132 3.98 16.47 -13.44
C GLU A 132 5.20 17.21 -12.87
N PHE A 133 5.81 16.68 -11.82
CA PHE A 133 7.04 17.21 -11.24
C PHE A 133 8.20 17.18 -12.25
N ILE A 134 8.41 16.06 -12.96
CA ILE A 134 9.46 15.93 -13.97
C ILE A 134 9.22 16.91 -15.12
N MET A 135 8.00 16.95 -15.65
CA MET A 135 7.60 17.83 -16.75
C MET A 135 7.89 19.30 -16.40
N LYS A 136 7.48 19.74 -15.20
CA LYS A 136 7.71 21.11 -14.73
C LYS A 136 9.20 21.44 -14.55
N ASN A 137 9.97 20.54 -13.94
CA ASN A 137 11.40 20.78 -13.68
C ASN A 137 12.26 20.75 -14.95
N ARG A 138 11.76 20.15 -16.03
CA ARG A 138 12.47 20.05 -17.32
C ARG A 138 11.92 20.96 -18.40
N SER A 139 10.85 21.71 -18.11
CA SER A 139 10.14 22.53 -19.08
C SER A 139 9.78 21.74 -20.35
N LEU A 140 9.24 20.53 -20.15
CA LEU A 140 8.91 19.60 -21.25
C LEU A 140 7.51 19.87 -21.81
N GLU A 141 7.35 19.55 -23.09
CA GLU A 141 6.09 19.66 -23.81
C GLU A 141 5.21 18.41 -23.60
N ALA A 142 3.89 18.58 -23.77
CA ALA A 142 2.91 17.55 -23.44
C ALA A 142 3.09 16.22 -24.21
N ASP A 143 3.65 16.26 -25.41
CA ASP A 143 3.97 15.10 -26.24
C ASP A 143 5.10 14.23 -25.65
N GLN A 144 5.94 14.81 -24.78
CA GLN A 144 7.04 14.09 -24.10
C GLN A 144 6.56 13.31 -22.86
N LYS A 145 5.30 13.53 -22.42
CA LYS A 145 4.71 12.84 -21.26
C LYS A 145 4.69 11.32 -21.43
N ALA A 146 4.35 10.84 -22.62
CA ALA A 146 4.27 9.41 -22.91
C ALA A 146 5.63 8.69 -22.77
N GLU A 147 6.73 9.37 -23.10
CA GLU A 147 8.08 8.83 -22.95
C GLU A 147 8.48 8.74 -21.46
N ILE A 148 8.13 9.74 -20.65
CA ILE A 148 8.36 9.69 -19.19
C ILE A 148 7.56 8.55 -18.57
N GLU A 149 6.28 8.42 -18.91
CA GLU A 149 5.43 7.32 -18.45
C GLU A 149 6.06 5.96 -18.80
N ARG A 150 6.56 5.80 -20.03
CA ARG A 150 7.26 4.59 -20.47
C ARG A 150 8.51 4.33 -19.64
N ARG A 151 9.35 5.34 -19.38
CA ARG A 151 10.57 5.20 -18.56
C ARG A 151 10.25 4.84 -17.11
N ILE A 152 9.24 5.47 -16.50
CA ILE A 152 8.78 5.13 -15.15
C ILE A 152 8.27 3.69 -15.10
N LYS A 153 7.48 3.24 -16.08
CA LYS A 153 7.04 1.84 -16.19
C LYS A 153 8.21 0.87 -16.28
N VAL A 154 9.26 1.21 -17.05
CA VAL A 154 10.49 0.41 -17.11
C VAL A 154 11.20 0.35 -15.75
N LEU A 155 11.31 1.47 -15.04
CA LEU A 155 11.91 1.50 -13.70
C LEU A 155 11.11 0.66 -12.69
N TYR A 156 9.78 0.75 -12.74
CA TYR A 156 8.89 -0.07 -11.92
C TYR A 156 9.05 -1.56 -12.23
N GLY A 157 9.04 -1.95 -13.51
CA GLY A 157 9.22 -3.34 -13.93
C GLY A 157 10.59 -3.92 -13.59
N LYS A 158 11.63 -3.08 -13.51
CA LYS A 158 12.97 -3.47 -13.06
C LYS A 158 13.15 -3.41 -11.54
N SER A 159 12.06 -3.20 -10.78
CA SER A 159 12.11 -3.10 -9.32
C SER A 159 13.10 -2.04 -8.83
N ASN A 160 13.15 -0.88 -9.49
CA ASN A 160 14.02 0.22 -9.06
C ASN A 160 13.70 0.63 -7.62
N ILE A 161 14.73 0.70 -6.77
CA ILE A 161 14.59 0.95 -5.33
C ILE A 161 13.89 2.28 -4.99
N PHE A 162 14.08 3.33 -5.80
CA PHE A 162 13.45 4.64 -5.58
C PHE A 162 11.97 4.61 -5.93
N ILE A 163 11.60 3.96 -7.05
CA ILE A 163 10.18 3.72 -7.36
C ILE A 163 9.55 2.83 -6.28
N GLY A 164 10.27 1.82 -5.80
CA GLY A 164 9.83 0.96 -4.70
C GLY A 164 9.58 1.73 -3.41
N MET A 165 10.36 2.78 -3.13
CA MET A 165 10.14 3.66 -1.98
C MET A 165 8.95 4.60 -2.21
N ILE A 166 8.79 5.16 -3.41
CA ILE A 166 7.61 5.97 -3.78
C ILE A 166 6.32 5.16 -3.61
N TYR A 167 6.33 3.87 -3.98
CA TYR A 167 5.24 2.94 -3.73
C TYR A 167 4.89 2.92 -2.24
N SER A 168 5.82 2.57 -1.36
CA SER A 168 5.57 2.49 0.08
C SER A 168 5.16 3.82 0.72
N LEU A 169 5.84 4.92 0.37
CA LEU A 169 5.54 6.25 0.92
C LEU A 169 4.16 6.77 0.49
N SER A 170 3.70 6.45 -0.72
CA SER A 170 2.35 6.83 -1.17
C SER A 170 1.25 6.24 -0.27
N PHE A 171 1.45 5.00 0.20
CA PHE A 171 0.50 4.34 1.08
C PHE A 171 0.65 4.80 2.53
N MET A 172 1.88 5.08 2.99
CA MET A 172 2.07 5.69 4.31
C MET A 172 1.45 7.09 4.40
N GLU A 173 1.58 7.92 3.34
CA GLU A 173 0.91 9.23 3.28
C GLU A 173 -0.62 9.08 3.34
N PHE A 174 -1.17 8.07 2.66
CA PHE A 174 -2.59 7.73 2.74
C PHE A 174 -3.02 7.34 4.16
N ILE A 175 -2.25 6.49 4.84
CA ILE A 175 -2.50 6.10 6.23
C ILE A 175 -2.51 7.35 7.11
N GLY A 176 -1.50 8.22 6.99
CA GLY A 176 -1.42 9.49 7.71
C GLY A 176 -2.66 10.36 7.49
N LYS A 177 -3.17 10.45 6.24
CA LYS A 177 -4.43 11.16 5.93
C LYS A 177 -5.64 10.51 6.61
N LYS A 178 -5.72 9.18 6.62
CA LYS A 178 -6.86 8.45 7.19
C LYS A 178 -6.94 8.58 8.70
N VAL A 179 -5.81 8.54 9.39
CA VAL A 179 -5.73 8.73 10.85
C VAL A 179 -5.51 10.20 11.26
N GLN A 180 -5.55 11.13 10.29
CA GLN A 180 -5.41 12.57 10.49
C GLN A 180 -4.09 12.98 11.19
N ASN A 181 -3.01 12.23 10.97
CA ASN A 181 -1.69 12.53 11.52
C ASN A 181 -0.88 13.41 10.55
N GLN A 182 -0.91 14.73 10.80
CA GLN A 182 -0.27 15.71 9.92
C GLN A 182 1.26 15.58 9.85
N ASN A 183 1.91 15.10 10.92
CA ASN A 183 3.36 14.89 10.95
C ASN A 183 3.76 13.83 9.92
N ILE A 184 3.06 12.69 9.92
CA ILE A 184 3.28 11.62 8.94
C ILE A 184 3.04 12.12 7.51
N ILE A 185 1.94 12.83 7.29
CA ILE A 185 1.61 13.37 5.95
C ILE A 185 2.74 14.26 5.43
N ASN A 186 3.22 15.19 6.25
CA ASN A 186 4.29 16.12 5.86
C ASN A 186 5.62 15.39 5.62
N ASN A 187 6.01 14.46 6.49
CA ASN A 187 7.23 13.67 6.31
C ASN A 187 7.18 12.83 5.03
N CYS A 188 6.07 12.14 4.77
CA CYS A 188 5.89 11.38 3.54
C CYS A 188 6.00 12.28 2.29
N ARG A 189 5.40 13.48 2.30
CA ARG A 189 5.51 14.43 1.17
C ARG A 189 6.93 14.88 0.92
N ASN A 190 7.66 15.28 1.96
CA ASN A 190 9.06 15.69 1.85
C ASN A 190 9.94 14.55 1.30
N LEU A 191 9.72 13.33 1.78
CA LEU A 191 10.42 12.15 1.28
C LEU A 191 10.04 11.83 -0.17
N LEU A 192 8.76 11.92 -0.54
CA LEU A 192 8.30 11.72 -1.91
C LEU A 192 8.99 12.71 -2.87
N GLU A 193 9.06 14.00 -2.53
CA GLU A 193 9.77 15.00 -3.33
C GLU A 193 11.28 14.68 -3.48
N LYS A 194 11.94 14.23 -2.41
CA LYS A 194 13.33 13.73 -2.46
C LYS A 194 13.46 12.59 -3.49
N TYR A 195 12.58 11.58 -3.44
CA TYR A 195 12.62 10.46 -4.38
C TYR A 195 12.24 10.86 -5.80
N TYR A 196 11.35 11.84 -5.98
CA TYR A 196 11.05 12.39 -7.31
C TYR A 196 12.30 13.01 -7.94
N GLY A 197 13.10 13.76 -7.17
CA GLY A 197 14.39 14.28 -7.63
C GLY A 197 15.37 13.18 -8.05
N LEU A 198 15.42 12.07 -7.33
CA LEU A 198 16.26 10.92 -7.69
C LEU A 198 15.81 10.25 -8.99
N ILE A 199 14.50 10.06 -9.17
CA ILE A 199 13.95 9.52 -10.43
C ILE A 199 14.19 10.47 -11.60
N LEU A 200 14.01 11.78 -11.40
CA LEU A 200 14.30 12.79 -12.40
C LEU A 200 15.74 12.66 -12.91
N ASN A 201 16.72 12.45 -12.02
CA ASN A 201 18.12 12.27 -12.41
C ASN A 201 18.35 10.96 -13.19
N LEU A 202 17.65 9.87 -12.84
CA LEU A 202 17.77 8.59 -13.55
C LEU A 202 17.15 8.61 -14.95
N ILE A 203 16.08 9.37 -15.15
CA ILE A 203 15.39 9.46 -16.44
C ILE A 203 16.18 10.33 -17.43
N VAL A 204 17.17 11.09 -16.97
CA VAL A 204 17.94 12.04 -17.79
C VAL A 204 19.26 11.47 -18.27
N ASN A 205 19.81 10.48 -17.57
CA ASN A 205 20.95 9.69 -18.03
C ASN A 205 20.51 8.54 -18.94
#